data_AF-A0A8H0D4T5-F1
#
_entry.id   AF-A0A8H0D4T5-F1
#
_cell.length_a   1.000
_cell.length_b   1.000
_cell.length_c   1.000
_cell.angle_alpha   90.00
_cell.angle_beta   90.00
_cell.angle_gamma   90.00
#
_symmetry.space_group_name_H-M   'P 1'
#
loop_
_entity.id
_entity.type
_entity.pdbx_description
1 polymer ?
#
loop_
_entity_poly.entity_id
_entity_poly.type
_entity_poly.pdbx_seq_one_letter_code
_entity_poly.pdbx_strand_id
1 'polypeptide(L)'
;MKRFLFISILSLCFSTICSCACLDEIKTFYTSYMTNLLNDNSKNRALCERCLTDGLLTKVQRMVNISGVDPIIRSQDINSDAIRTLNVKNIIDNWYMVSYLWNEKDSTTIIKIPLKVEKVDEKCKIAYITPVQNGDQYGDELLSNCENMKACKIDETSGKSFIESFYKVYIASYCTMYKDVNAKLSTLRLSNLSHTALEQFGKAELENQKDGFNGYDLLINNFDFDCMWCKSFKINQLGDNVFQITYQPGSKTYKIIITIKKQNNRYLIDKISL
;
A
#
# COMPACT_ATOMS: atom_id res chain seq x y z
N MET A 1 55.59 -14.39 -17.28
CA MET A 1 54.51 -14.27 -18.28
C MET A 1 53.47 -15.35 -17.98
N LYS A 2 52.18 -14.97 -17.82
CA LYS A 2 50.99 -15.83 -17.53
C LYS A 2 50.94 -16.39 -16.09
N ARG A 3 49.82 -16.37 -15.35
CA ARG A 3 48.39 -16.19 -15.70
C ARG A 3 47.59 -15.76 -14.45
N PHE A 4 46.65 -14.84 -14.68
CA PHE A 4 45.54 -14.48 -13.79
C PHE A 4 44.46 -15.57 -13.73
N LEU A 5 43.53 -15.35 -12.80
CA LEU A 5 42.16 -15.86 -12.62
C LEU A 5 41.97 -17.06 -11.67
N PHE A 6 41.07 -16.82 -10.72
CA PHE A 6 40.13 -17.68 -9.98
C PHE A 6 40.05 -17.05 -8.58
N ILE A 7 39.02 -16.28 -8.23
CA ILE A 7 37.73 -16.78 -7.73
C ILE A 7 36.69 -15.67 -7.92
N SER A 8 35.64 -15.92 -8.72
CA SER A 8 34.39 -15.13 -8.75
C SER A 8 33.23 -15.98 -9.26
N ILE A 9 33.10 -17.21 -8.75
CA ILE A 9 31.98 -18.11 -9.10
C ILE A 9 31.09 -18.41 -7.88
N LEU A 10 31.54 -18.13 -6.66
CA LEU A 10 30.77 -18.46 -5.45
C LEU A 10 29.64 -17.46 -5.12
N SER A 11 29.69 -16.22 -5.63
CA SER A 11 28.67 -15.21 -5.33
C SER A 11 27.42 -15.29 -6.21
N LEU A 12 27.50 -15.96 -7.37
CA LEU A 12 26.37 -16.11 -8.30
C LEU A 12 25.44 -17.27 -7.93
N CYS A 13 25.94 -18.30 -7.25
CA CYS A 13 25.11 -19.46 -6.87
C CYS A 13 24.15 -19.15 -5.71
N PHE A 14 24.53 -18.27 -4.78
CA PHE A 14 23.68 -17.94 -3.63
C PHE A 14 22.45 -17.12 -4.00
N SER A 15 22.57 -16.16 -4.93
CA SER A 15 21.41 -15.36 -5.39
C SER A 15 20.42 -16.19 -6.19
N THR A 16 20.90 -17.11 -7.05
CA THR A 16 20.03 -17.97 -7.86
C THR A 16 19.30 -19.04 -7.04
N ILE A 17 19.97 -19.69 -6.08
CA ILE A 17 19.35 -20.70 -5.21
C ILE A 17 18.31 -20.03 -4.28
N CYS A 18 18.61 -18.83 -3.79
CA CYS A 18 17.73 -18.05 -2.92
C CYS A 18 16.45 -17.56 -3.63
N SER A 19 16.54 -17.15 -4.90
CA SER A 19 15.38 -16.71 -5.69
C SER A 19 14.40 -17.85 -5.99
N CYS A 20 14.91 -19.06 -6.23
CA CYS A 20 14.09 -20.26 -6.47
C CYS A 20 13.23 -20.64 -5.25
N ALA A 21 13.77 -20.58 -4.03
CA ALA A 21 13.01 -20.95 -2.82
C ALA A 21 11.79 -20.02 -2.60
N CYS A 22 11.97 -18.70 -2.73
CA CYS A 22 10.85 -17.77 -2.61
C CYS A 22 9.80 -17.93 -3.72
N LEU A 23 10.22 -18.30 -4.94
CA LEU A 23 9.28 -18.56 -6.04
C LEU A 23 8.31 -19.68 -5.69
N ASP A 24 8.82 -20.79 -5.17
CA ASP A 24 8.02 -21.96 -4.79
C ASP A 24 7.10 -21.66 -3.60
N GLU A 25 7.58 -20.87 -2.62
CA GLU A 25 6.77 -20.42 -1.49
C GLU A 25 5.60 -19.54 -1.94
N ILE A 26 5.83 -18.58 -2.85
CA ILE A 26 4.77 -17.72 -3.41
C ILE A 26 3.77 -18.57 -4.20
N LYS A 27 4.24 -19.49 -5.05
CA LYS A 27 3.36 -20.38 -5.81
C LYS A 27 2.51 -21.24 -4.89
N THR A 28 3.10 -21.82 -3.86
CA THR A 28 2.40 -22.63 -2.85
C THR A 28 1.35 -21.80 -2.10
N PHE A 29 1.69 -20.56 -1.72
CA PHE A 29 0.76 -19.63 -1.10
C PHE A 29 -0.44 -19.36 -2.01
N TYR A 30 -0.22 -18.96 -3.26
CA TYR A 30 -1.30 -18.61 -4.18
C TYR A 30 -2.18 -19.82 -4.55
N THR A 31 -1.59 -20.98 -4.82
CA THR A 31 -2.35 -22.21 -5.06
C THR A 31 -3.23 -22.54 -3.87
N SER A 32 -2.68 -22.48 -2.64
CA SER A 32 -3.45 -22.74 -1.42
C SER A 32 -4.54 -21.70 -1.20
N TYR A 33 -4.22 -20.42 -1.39
CA TYR A 33 -5.12 -19.29 -1.17
C TYR A 33 -6.34 -19.35 -2.09
N MET A 34 -6.11 -19.53 -3.39
CA MET A 34 -7.16 -19.65 -4.40
C MET A 34 -7.95 -20.95 -4.22
N THR A 35 -7.31 -22.07 -3.89
CA THR A 35 -8.01 -23.35 -3.63
C THR A 35 -8.92 -23.26 -2.41
N ASN A 36 -8.47 -22.59 -1.34
CA ASN A 36 -9.30 -22.33 -0.18
C ASN A 36 -10.46 -21.39 -0.54
N LEU A 37 -10.23 -20.30 -1.30
CA LEU A 37 -11.32 -19.41 -1.74
C LEU A 37 -12.41 -20.15 -2.54
N LEU A 38 -12.03 -21.08 -3.41
CA LEU A 38 -12.97 -21.85 -4.22
C LEU A 38 -13.80 -22.85 -3.39
N ASN A 39 -13.22 -23.43 -2.33
CA ASN A 39 -13.81 -24.56 -1.61
C ASN A 39 -14.25 -24.22 -0.18
N ASP A 40 -13.33 -23.68 0.64
CA ASP A 40 -13.54 -23.29 2.03
C ASP A 40 -12.51 -22.21 2.45
N ASN A 41 -12.99 -20.97 2.57
CA ASN A 41 -12.15 -19.81 2.87
C ASN A 41 -11.68 -19.76 4.34
N SER A 42 -12.16 -20.65 5.22
CA SER A 42 -11.86 -20.62 6.66
C SER A 42 -10.36 -20.66 6.99
N LYS A 43 -9.54 -21.26 6.11
CA LYS A 43 -8.10 -21.44 6.29
C LYS A 43 -7.25 -20.25 5.85
N ASN A 44 -7.81 -19.32 5.08
CA ASN A 44 -7.01 -18.26 4.45
C ASN A 44 -6.49 -17.23 5.42
N ARG A 45 -7.18 -17.00 6.55
CA ARG A 45 -6.66 -16.12 7.59
C ARG A 45 -5.30 -16.61 8.13
N ALA A 46 -5.23 -17.86 8.55
CA ALA A 46 -4.00 -18.45 9.08
C ALA A 46 -2.91 -18.56 8.00
N LEU A 47 -3.29 -18.82 6.75
CA LEU A 47 -2.37 -18.82 5.62
C LEU A 47 -1.74 -17.43 5.40
N CYS A 48 -2.54 -16.37 5.40
CA CYS A 48 -2.05 -15.00 5.28
C CYS A 48 -1.15 -14.62 6.46
N GLU A 49 -1.53 -14.93 7.70
CA GLU A 49 -0.71 -14.67 8.89
C GLU A 49 0.69 -15.31 8.80
N ARG A 50 0.78 -16.49 8.17
CA ARG A 50 2.04 -17.19 7.94
C ARG A 50 2.88 -16.59 6.81
N CYS A 51 2.25 -16.24 5.69
CA CYS A 51 2.93 -15.94 4.42
C CYS A 51 3.08 -14.44 4.12
N LEU A 52 2.32 -13.57 4.78
CA LEU A 52 2.42 -12.12 4.62
C LEU A 52 3.20 -11.50 5.79
N THR A 53 3.80 -10.34 5.57
CA THR A 53 4.31 -9.51 6.68
C THR A 53 3.15 -8.90 7.47
N ASP A 54 3.35 -8.62 8.76
CA ASP A 54 2.35 -7.95 9.62
C ASP A 54 1.88 -6.60 9.02
N GLY A 55 2.81 -5.90 8.38
CA GLY A 55 2.54 -4.68 7.64
C GLY A 55 1.54 -4.87 6.51
N LEU A 56 1.79 -5.86 5.65
CA LEU A 56 0.90 -6.16 4.54
C LEU A 56 -0.46 -6.68 5.02
N LEU A 57 -0.48 -7.53 6.05
CA LEU A 57 -1.73 -8.01 6.67
C LEU A 57 -2.63 -6.85 7.08
N THR A 58 -2.04 -5.84 7.73
CA THR A 58 -2.78 -4.65 8.18
C THR A 58 -3.26 -3.79 7.01
N LYS A 59 -2.55 -3.81 5.88
CA LYS A 59 -2.89 -3.05 4.66
C LYS A 59 -3.95 -3.72 3.79
N VAL A 60 -4.00 -5.05 3.73
CA VAL A 60 -4.92 -5.79 2.83
C VAL A 60 -6.36 -5.31 2.97
N GLN A 61 -6.89 -5.18 4.19
CA GLN A 61 -8.26 -4.71 4.39
C GLN A 61 -8.48 -3.28 3.89
N ARG A 62 -7.48 -2.40 4.06
CA ARG A 62 -7.58 -1.02 3.56
C ARG A 62 -7.61 -1.01 2.03
N MET A 63 -6.81 -1.85 1.38
CA MET A 63 -6.85 -2.01 -0.09
C MET A 63 -8.20 -2.57 -0.57
N VAL A 64 -8.78 -3.56 0.12
CA VAL A 64 -10.12 -4.08 -0.17
C VAL A 64 -11.15 -2.95 -0.16
N ASN A 65 -11.11 -2.07 0.85
CA ASN A 65 -12.06 -0.95 0.95
C ASN A 65 -11.90 0.08 -0.18
N ILE A 66 -10.73 0.17 -0.83
CA ILE A 66 -10.52 1.06 -1.98
C ILE A 66 -11.02 0.42 -3.28
N SER A 67 -10.69 -0.86 -3.52
CA SER A 67 -10.93 -1.50 -4.81
C SER A 67 -12.23 -2.31 -4.88
N GLY A 68 -12.85 -2.63 -3.73
CA GLY A 68 -14.03 -3.50 -3.66
C GLY A 68 -13.74 -4.96 -4.04
N VAL A 69 -12.46 -5.35 -4.09
CA VAL A 69 -12.00 -6.70 -4.45
C VAL A 69 -10.83 -7.11 -3.55
N ASP A 70 -10.56 -8.41 -3.45
CA ASP A 70 -9.39 -8.91 -2.75
C ASP A 70 -8.11 -8.52 -3.53
N PRO A 71 -7.20 -7.72 -2.97
CA PRO A 71 -5.98 -7.28 -3.65
C PRO A 71 -4.99 -8.43 -3.91
N ILE A 72 -5.06 -9.54 -3.15
CA ILE A 72 -4.18 -10.70 -3.31
C ILE A 72 -4.46 -11.37 -4.65
N ILE A 73 -5.74 -11.48 -5.06
CA ILE A 73 -6.16 -12.10 -6.32
C ILE A 73 -6.70 -11.11 -7.35
N ARG A 74 -6.95 -9.85 -6.98
CA ARG A 74 -7.61 -8.81 -7.80
C ARG A 74 -8.99 -9.21 -8.33
N SER A 75 -9.76 -9.93 -7.52
CA SER A 75 -11.13 -10.37 -7.82
C SER A 75 -11.94 -10.50 -6.52
N GLN A 76 -13.26 -10.61 -6.63
CA GLN A 76 -14.13 -10.93 -5.50
C GLN A 76 -14.11 -12.43 -5.18
N ASP A 77 -13.95 -13.24 -6.21
CA ASP A 77 -14.02 -14.70 -6.18
C ASP A 77 -12.99 -15.32 -7.11
N ILE A 78 -12.95 -16.65 -7.14
CA ILE A 78 -12.03 -17.42 -7.98
C ILE A 78 -12.73 -18.63 -8.59
N ASN A 79 -12.22 -19.10 -9.73
CA ASN A 79 -12.74 -20.28 -10.42
C ASN A 79 -11.64 -21.32 -10.72
N SER A 80 -12.03 -22.48 -11.25
CA SER A 80 -11.10 -23.57 -11.58
C SER A 80 -10.06 -23.21 -12.64
N ASP A 81 -10.44 -22.38 -13.62
CA ASP A 81 -9.55 -21.95 -14.70
C ASP A 81 -8.45 -21.05 -14.17
N ALA A 82 -8.80 -20.13 -13.28
CA ALA A 82 -7.86 -19.27 -12.59
C ALA A 82 -6.82 -20.10 -11.80
N ILE A 83 -7.25 -21.11 -11.05
CA ILE A 83 -6.32 -21.98 -10.31
C ILE A 83 -5.42 -22.77 -11.28
N ARG A 84 -5.99 -23.34 -12.34
CA ARG A 84 -5.26 -24.17 -13.31
C ARG A 84 -4.22 -23.38 -14.10
N THR A 85 -4.53 -22.12 -14.41
CA THR A 85 -3.66 -21.23 -15.19
C THR A 85 -2.74 -20.37 -14.33
N LEU A 86 -2.77 -20.56 -13.01
CA LEU A 86 -1.90 -19.85 -12.07
C LEU A 86 -0.43 -20.04 -12.44
N ASN A 87 0.23 -18.92 -12.66
CA ASN A 87 1.65 -18.83 -12.94
C ASN A 87 2.30 -17.79 -12.02
N VAL A 88 3.50 -18.10 -11.55
CA VAL A 88 4.32 -17.18 -10.77
C VAL A 88 5.69 -17.14 -11.43
N LYS A 89 6.22 -15.93 -11.65
CA LYS A 89 7.58 -15.73 -12.15
C LYS A 89 8.29 -14.66 -11.33
N ASN A 90 9.59 -14.86 -11.12
CA ASN A 90 10.46 -13.76 -10.70
C ASN A 90 10.57 -12.74 -11.85
N ILE A 91 10.56 -11.45 -11.52
CA ILE A 91 10.70 -10.37 -12.49
C ILE A 91 12.11 -9.79 -12.41
N ILE A 92 12.44 -9.22 -11.25
CA ILE A 92 13.72 -8.60 -10.93
C ILE A 92 13.88 -8.56 -9.42
N ASP A 93 15.08 -8.85 -8.93
CA ASP A 93 15.39 -8.89 -7.50
C ASP A 93 14.32 -9.68 -6.70
N ASN A 94 13.67 -9.02 -5.74
CA ASN A 94 12.64 -9.60 -4.89
C ASN A 94 11.21 -9.34 -5.40
N TRP A 95 11.05 -8.89 -6.65
CA TRP A 95 9.75 -8.71 -7.28
C TRP A 95 9.32 -9.94 -8.08
N TYR A 96 8.06 -10.29 -7.93
CA TYR A 96 7.43 -11.43 -8.59
C TYR A 96 6.14 -10.98 -9.26
N MET A 97 5.80 -11.62 -10.37
CA MET A 97 4.52 -11.47 -11.04
C MET A 97 3.72 -12.74 -10.82
N VAL A 98 2.58 -12.60 -10.18
CA VAL A 98 1.55 -13.64 -10.20
C VAL A 98 0.59 -13.34 -11.33
N SER A 99 0.21 -14.34 -12.10
CA SER A 99 -0.73 -14.19 -13.19
C SER A 99 -1.62 -15.41 -13.33
N TYR A 100 -2.87 -15.21 -13.73
CA TYR A 100 -3.79 -16.28 -14.08
C TYR A 100 -4.83 -15.77 -15.09
N LEU A 101 -5.53 -16.68 -15.76
CA LEU A 101 -6.63 -16.38 -16.68
C LEU A 101 -7.95 -16.69 -15.98
N TRP A 102 -8.91 -15.76 -16.03
CA TRP A 102 -10.27 -16.06 -15.55
C TRP A 102 -10.95 -17.13 -16.41
N ASN A 103 -10.66 -17.12 -17.71
CA ASN A 103 -11.08 -18.12 -18.68
C ASN A 103 -9.84 -18.59 -19.43
N GLU A 104 -9.49 -19.87 -19.30
CA GLU A 104 -8.25 -20.40 -19.89
C GLU A 104 -8.18 -20.24 -21.41
N LYS A 105 -9.34 -20.14 -22.07
CA LYS A 105 -9.46 -20.06 -23.53
C LYS A 105 -9.43 -18.62 -24.03
N ASP A 106 -9.46 -17.65 -23.12
CA ASP A 106 -9.52 -16.23 -23.44
C ASP A 106 -8.37 -15.48 -22.78
N SER A 107 -7.31 -15.25 -23.56
CA SER A 107 -6.11 -14.51 -23.13
C SER A 107 -6.39 -13.08 -22.67
N THR A 108 -7.54 -12.48 -23.04
CA THR A 108 -7.90 -11.13 -22.62
C THR A 108 -8.30 -11.06 -21.14
N THR A 109 -8.60 -12.22 -20.54
CA THR A 109 -8.98 -12.34 -19.12
C THR A 109 -7.78 -12.48 -18.17
N ILE A 110 -6.58 -12.18 -18.65
CA ILE A 110 -5.37 -12.29 -17.84
C ILE A 110 -5.38 -11.27 -16.71
N ILE A 111 -5.24 -11.77 -15.50
CA ILE A 111 -4.99 -10.99 -14.29
C ILE A 111 -3.51 -11.10 -13.98
N LYS A 112 -2.92 -9.97 -13.59
CA LYS A 112 -1.50 -9.84 -13.24
C LYS A 112 -1.39 -9.08 -11.94
N ILE A 113 -0.54 -9.55 -11.05
CA ILE A 113 -0.42 -9.08 -9.67
C ILE A 113 1.06 -9.02 -9.34
N PRO A 114 1.68 -7.84 -9.51
CA PRO A 114 3.04 -7.62 -9.06
C PRO A 114 3.09 -7.56 -7.53
N LEU A 115 4.08 -8.24 -6.96
CA LEU A 115 4.31 -8.27 -5.52
C LEU A 115 5.80 -8.28 -5.22
N LYS A 116 6.16 -7.82 -4.03
CA LYS A 116 7.52 -7.86 -3.49
C LYS A 116 7.57 -8.75 -2.27
N VAL A 117 8.62 -9.56 -2.16
CA VAL A 117 8.90 -10.39 -0.98
C VAL A 117 10.08 -9.84 -0.18
N GLU A 118 10.06 -10.15 1.10
CA GLU A 118 11.16 -9.93 2.04
C GLU A 118 11.49 -11.22 2.78
N LYS A 119 12.74 -11.35 3.21
CA LYS A 119 13.12 -12.43 4.13
C LYS A 119 12.90 -11.98 5.56
N VAL A 120 12.07 -12.71 6.29
CA VAL A 120 11.85 -12.53 7.72
C VAL A 120 12.12 -13.87 8.39
N ASP A 121 13.13 -13.92 9.27
CA ASP A 121 13.58 -15.15 9.95
C ASP A 121 13.84 -16.30 8.96
N GLU A 122 14.58 -16.00 7.88
CA GLU A 122 14.90 -16.92 6.76
C GLU A 122 13.71 -17.45 5.94
N LYS A 123 12.48 -16.98 6.19
CA LYS A 123 11.29 -17.31 5.39
C LYS A 123 10.94 -16.20 4.41
N CYS A 124 10.46 -16.56 3.23
CA CYS A 124 10.00 -15.58 2.26
C CYS A 124 8.58 -15.15 2.64
N LYS A 125 8.42 -13.86 2.96
CA LYS A 125 7.11 -13.26 3.22
C LYS A 125 6.77 -12.26 2.14
N ILE A 126 5.52 -12.28 1.67
CA ILE A 126 5.01 -11.23 0.79
C ILE A 126 4.89 -9.96 1.63
N ALA A 127 5.66 -8.95 1.25
CA ALA A 127 5.80 -7.71 2.00
C ALA A 127 5.00 -6.57 1.37
N TYR A 128 4.76 -6.66 0.06
CA TYR A 128 4.03 -5.65 -0.69
C TYR A 128 3.29 -6.28 -1.87
N ILE A 129 2.10 -5.77 -2.16
CA ILE A 129 1.32 -6.10 -3.35
C ILE A 129 0.98 -4.77 -4.02
N THR A 130 1.26 -4.65 -5.32
CA THR A 130 0.91 -3.45 -6.09
C THR A 130 -0.61 -3.22 -6.01
N PRO A 131 -1.08 -2.04 -5.60
CA PRO A 131 -2.51 -1.71 -5.57
C PRO A 131 -3.19 -1.96 -6.91
N VAL A 132 -4.47 -2.36 -6.88
CA VAL A 132 -5.27 -2.64 -8.08
C VAL A 132 -5.25 -1.45 -9.06
N GLN A 133 -5.28 -0.22 -8.52
CA GLN A 133 -5.31 1.02 -9.28
C GLN A 133 -4.03 1.28 -10.09
N ASN A 134 -2.92 0.61 -9.73
CA ASN A 134 -1.64 0.73 -10.42
C ASN A 134 -1.38 -0.39 -11.44
N GLY A 135 -2.33 -1.33 -11.59
CA GLY A 135 -2.23 -2.41 -12.57
C GLY A 135 -0.93 -3.19 -12.40
N ASP A 136 -0.18 -3.35 -13.48
CA ASP A 136 0.98 -4.25 -13.53
C ASP A 136 2.30 -3.55 -13.19
N GLN A 137 2.25 -2.36 -12.60
CA GLN A 137 3.44 -1.59 -12.24
C GLN A 137 4.22 -2.25 -11.09
N TYR A 138 5.55 -2.21 -11.15
CA TYR A 138 6.45 -2.73 -10.13
C TYR A 138 7.78 -1.97 -10.17
N GLY A 139 8.58 -2.13 -9.11
CA GLY A 139 9.95 -1.59 -9.04
C GLY A 139 10.17 -0.70 -7.82
N ASP A 140 11.38 -0.74 -7.30
CA ASP A 140 11.75 -0.05 -6.05
C ASP A 140 11.73 1.48 -6.19
N GLU A 141 11.94 2.00 -7.40
CA GLU A 141 11.79 3.42 -7.73
C GLU A 141 10.38 3.96 -7.48
N LEU A 142 9.35 3.10 -7.53
CA LEU A 142 7.97 3.49 -7.27
C LEU A 142 7.70 3.56 -5.76
N LEU A 143 8.51 2.87 -4.95
CA LEU A 143 8.38 2.81 -3.50
C LEU A 143 9.29 3.83 -2.77
N SER A 144 10.41 4.23 -3.38
CA SER A 144 11.42 5.11 -2.76
C SER A 144 10.90 6.52 -2.44
N ASN A 145 9.84 6.98 -3.11
CA ASN A 145 9.28 8.32 -2.90
C ASN A 145 8.82 8.57 -1.45
N CYS A 146 8.33 7.54 -0.76
CA CYS A 146 7.95 7.68 0.66
C CYS A 146 9.13 7.54 1.62
N GLU A 147 10.24 6.91 1.22
CA GLU A 147 11.39 6.70 2.11
C GLU A 147 12.01 8.03 2.52
N ASN A 148 12.10 8.96 1.57
CA ASN A 148 12.58 10.32 1.81
C ASN A 148 11.70 11.11 2.80
N MET A 149 10.45 10.68 3.00
CA MET A 149 9.50 11.36 3.90
C MET A 149 9.54 10.82 5.34
N LYS A 150 10.14 9.64 5.58
CA LYS A 150 10.17 8.98 6.90
C LYS A 150 10.88 9.80 7.99
N ALA A 151 11.82 10.67 7.61
CA ALA A 151 12.58 11.50 8.53
C ALA A 151 11.98 12.91 8.73
N CYS A 152 10.90 13.26 8.03
CA CYS A 152 10.29 14.57 8.17
C CYS A 152 9.68 14.77 9.55
N LYS A 153 9.78 16.00 10.07
CA LYS A 153 9.07 16.47 11.26
C LYS A 153 8.07 17.54 10.84
N ILE A 154 7.02 17.71 11.63
CA ILE A 154 6.05 18.78 11.43
C ILE A 154 6.73 20.12 11.75
N ASP A 155 6.67 21.04 10.79
CA ASP A 155 7.28 22.36 10.81
C ASP A 155 6.18 23.43 10.96
N GLU A 156 6.06 24.01 12.15
CA GLU A 156 5.04 25.02 12.46
C GLU A 156 5.51 26.48 12.19
N THR A 157 6.63 26.69 11.48
CA THR A 157 7.18 28.04 11.20
C THR A 157 6.24 28.94 10.40
N SER A 158 5.44 28.35 9.50
CA SER A 158 4.40 29.03 8.74
C SER A 158 3.24 28.07 8.46
N GLY A 159 2.08 28.61 8.07
CA GLY A 159 0.93 27.79 7.71
C GLY A 159 1.20 26.83 6.54
N LYS A 160 1.98 27.30 5.56
CA LYS A 160 2.44 26.49 4.42
C LYS A 160 3.43 25.40 4.85
N SER A 161 4.43 25.75 5.65
CA SER A 161 5.39 24.77 6.19
C SER A 161 4.65 23.69 6.99
N PHE A 162 3.67 24.08 7.78
CA PHE A 162 2.87 23.18 8.60
C PHE A 162 2.11 22.17 7.74
N ILE A 163 1.34 22.63 6.75
CA ILE A 163 0.53 21.70 5.96
C ILE A 163 1.39 20.78 5.10
N GLU A 164 2.49 21.28 4.53
CA GLU A 164 3.40 20.49 3.71
C GLU A 164 4.12 19.42 4.52
N SER A 165 4.62 19.77 5.71
CA SER A 165 5.30 18.84 6.59
C SER A 165 4.35 17.86 7.27
N PHE A 166 3.15 18.30 7.68
CA PHE A 166 2.09 17.44 8.20
C PHE A 166 1.75 16.34 7.20
N TYR A 167 1.43 16.71 5.96
CA TYR A 167 1.05 15.71 4.95
C TYR A 167 2.20 14.77 4.59
N LYS A 168 3.45 15.24 4.53
CA LYS A 168 4.62 14.35 4.36
C LYS A 168 4.69 13.28 5.44
N VAL A 169 4.54 13.66 6.71
CA VAL A 169 4.53 12.72 7.84
C VAL A 169 3.31 11.80 7.80
N TYR A 170 2.15 12.35 7.43
CA TYR A 170 0.88 11.62 7.37
C TYR A 170 0.90 10.52 6.31
N ILE A 171 1.29 10.86 5.07
CA ILE A 171 1.35 9.86 3.98
C ILE A 171 2.50 8.86 4.19
N ALA A 172 3.63 9.30 4.73
CA ALA A 172 4.72 8.38 5.09
C ALA A 172 4.28 7.32 6.12
N SER A 173 3.37 7.68 7.02
CA SER A 173 2.82 6.74 8.00
C SER A 173 2.06 5.59 7.33
N TYR A 174 1.32 5.84 6.24
CA TYR A 174 0.73 4.77 5.42
C TYR A 174 1.81 3.94 4.70
N CYS A 175 2.78 4.62 4.07
CA CYS A 175 3.82 3.99 3.26
C CYS A 175 4.77 3.08 4.04
N THR A 176 4.94 3.31 5.35
CA THR A 176 5.91 2.57 6.18
C THR A 176 5.50 1.14 6.51
N MET A 177 4.28 0.71 6.14
CA MET A 177 3.79 -0.66 6.32
C MET A 177 3.94 -1.17 7.76
N TYR A 178 3.77 -0.30 8.77
CA TYR A 178 3.82 -0.73 10.16
C TYR A 178 2.49 -1.35 10.61
N LYS A 179 2.56 -2.35 11.50
CA LYS A 179 1.38 -2.96 12.13
C LYS A 179 0.54 -1.99 12.97
N ASP A 180 1.15 -0.92 13.47
CA ASP A 180 0.54 0.09 14.35
C ASP A 180 0.11 1.37 13.60
N VAL A 181 0.02 1.32 12.27
CA VAL A 181 -0.28 2.49 11.41
C VAL A 181 -1.52 3.27 11.86
N ASN A 182 -2.61 2.57 12.25
CA ASN A 182 -3.84 3.24 12.69
C ASN A 182 -3.63 4.05 13.99
N ALA A 183 -2.82 3.56 14.92
CA ALA A 183 -2.49 4.26 16.16
C ALA A 183 -1.63 5.51 15.88
N LYS A 184 -0.66 5.39 14.96
CA LYS A 184 0.18 6.51 14.52
C LYS A 184 -0.64 7.61 13.84
N LEU A 185 -1.49 7.23 12.88
CA LEU A 185 -2.38 8.18 12.19
C LEU A 185 -3.37 8.84 13.17
N SER A 186 -3.93 8.08 14.12
CA SER A 186 -4.78 8.64 15.18
C SER A 186 -4.05 9.68 16.03
N THR A 187 -2.82 9.38 16.45
CA THR A 187 -1.98 10.32 17.20
C THR A 187 -1.71 11.61 16.42
N LEU A 188 -1.41 11.49 15.11
CA LEU A 188 -1.23 12.64 14.23
C LEU A 188 -2.51 13.48 14.13
N ARG A 189 -3.67 12.84 14.00
CA ARG A 189 -4.96 13.56 13.96
C ARG A 189 -5.23 14.30 15.26
N LEU A 190 -5.16 13.61 16.39
CA LEU A 190 -5.42 14.21 17.72
C LEU A 190 -4.48 15.37 18.05
N SER A 191 -3.25 15.35 17.53
CA SER A 191 -2.24 16.38 17.82
C SER A 191 -2.29 17.60 16.89
N ASN A 192 -2.93 17.48 15.72
CA ASN A 192 -2.83 18.49 14.64
C ASN A 192 -4.18 18.95 14.08
N LEU A 193 -5.30 18.30 14.43
CA LEU A 193 -6.64 18.75 14.06
C LEU A 193 -7.27 19.57 15.19
N SER A 194 -8.04 20.58 14.82
CA SER A 194 -8.91 21.29 15.74
C SER A 194 -10.09 20.39 16.16
N HIS A 195 -10.79 20.78 17.23
CA HIS A 195 -12.02 20.09 17.64
C HIS A 195 -13.03 19.98 16.47
N THR A 196 -13.22 21.07 15.72
CA THR A 196 -14.10 21.11 14.54
C THR A 196 -13.66 20.12 13.47
N ALA A 197 -12.37 20.05 13.15
CA ALA A 197 -11.87 19.08 12.17
C ALA A 197 -11.98 17.63 12.65
N LEU A 198 -11.78 17.38 13.95
CA LEU A 198 -11.98 16.05 14.55
C LEU A 198 -13.45 15.60 14.47
N GLU A 199 -14.40 16.50 14.69
CA GLU A 199 -15.83 16.21 14.51
C GLU A 199 -16.17 15.89 13.05
N GLN A 200 -15.64 16.65 12.09
CA GLN A 200 -15.81 16.36 10.66
C GLN A 200 -15.23 14.99 10.30
N PHE A 201 -14.04 14.68 10.79
CA PHE A 201 -13.39 13.40 10.57
C PHE A 201 -14.25 12.24 11.11
N GLY A 202 -14.67 12.33 12.38
CA GLY A 202 -15.46 11.28 13.03
C GLY A 202 -16.82 11.07 12.35
N LYS A 203 -17.46 12.15 11.86
CA LYS A 203 -18.69 12.03 11.09
C LYS A 203 -18.47 11.27 9.77
N ALA A 204 -17.43 11.62 9.02
CA ALA A 204 -17.14 10.95 7.74
C ALA A 204 -16.74 9.47 7.93
N GLU A 205 -15.99 9.16 8.98
CA GLU A 205 -15.67 7.78 9.35
C GLU A 205 -16.94 6.98 9.69
N LEU A 206 -17.84 7.54 10.50
CA LEU A 206 -19.10 6.90 10.89
C LEU A 206 -20.03 6.68 9.69
N GLU A 207 -20.09 7.62 8.75
CA GLU A 207 -20.88 7.49 7.51
C GLU A 207 -20.40 6.28 6.69
N ASN A 208 -19.10 6.14 6.46
CA ASN A 208 -18.54 5.01 5.74
C ASN A 208 -18.70 3.69 6.50
N GLN A 209 -18.62 3.73 7.83
CA GLN A 209 -18.82 2.55 8.67
C GLN A 209 -20.25 1.99 8.55
N LYS A 210 -21.27 2.86 8.38
CA LYS A 210 -22.65 2.43 8.15
C LYS A 210 -22.82 1.66 6.84
N ASP A 211 -21.97 1.94 5.85
CA ASP A 211 -21.92 1.25 4.57
C ASP A 211 -21.04 -0.03 4.62
N GLY A 212 -20.57 -0.41 5.81
CA GLY A 212 -19.74 -1.60 6.03
C GLY A 212 -18.24 -1.37 5.83
N PHE A 213 -17.81 -0.14 5.52
CA PHE A 213 -16.41 0.18 5.27
C PHE A 213 -15.76 0.85 6.48
N ASN A 214 -14.85 0.13 7.14
CA ASN A 214 -14.09 0.66 8.28
C ASN A 214 -12.79 1.35 7.84
N GLY A 215 -12.34 2.34 8.60
CA GLY A 215 -11.03 2.99 8.41
C GLY A 215 -10.98 3.99 7.25
N TYR A 216 -12.12 4.59 6.89
CA TYR A 216 -12.13 5.73 5.99
C TYR A 216 -11.37 6.90 6.61
N ASP A 217 -10.51 7.53 5.83
CA ASP A 217 -9.68 8.65 6.28
C ASP A 217 -9.99 9.91 5.46
N LEU A 218 -10.62 10.88 6.11
CA LEU A 218 -11.07 12.12 5.49
C LEU A 218 -9.90 13.00 5.01
N LEU A 219 -8.71 12.90 5.61
CA LEU A 219 -7.55 13.72 5.23
C LEU A 219 -6.92 13.27 3.91
N ILE A 220 -7.18 12.03 3.50
CA ILE A 220 -6.82 11.52 2.16
C ILE A 220 -8.06 11.24 1.31
N ASN A 221 -9.28 11.43 1.85
CA ASN A 221 -10.55 11.07 1.21
C ASN A 221 -10.55 9.62 0.68
N ASN A 222 -9.98 8.68 1.45
CA ASN A 222 -9.78 7.30 1.01
C ASN A 222 -9.47 6.37 2.20
N PHE A 223 -9.30 5.07 1.97
CA PHE A 223 -9.03 4.09 3.03
C PHE A 223 -7.53 3.78 3.24
N ASP A 224 -6.70 4.04 2.24
CA ASP A 224 -5.25 3.88 2.30
C ASP A 224 -4.58 4.94 1.43
N PHE A 225 -3.27 5.13 1.62
CA PHE A 225 -2.42 5.87 0.70
C PHE A 225 -1.19 5.02 0.35
N ASP A 226 -1.00 4.70 -0.93
CA ASP A 226 0.15 3.89 -1.36
C ASP A 226 1.34 4.74 -1.84
N CYS A 227 2.56 4.23 -1.64
CA CYS A 227 3.79 4.88 -2.11
C CYS A 227 3.78 5.24 -3.58
N MET A 228 3.14 4.41 -4.41
CA MET A 228 3.06 4.63 -5.85
C MET A 228 2.29 5.90 -6.21
N TRP A 229 1.49 6.46 -5.29
CA TRP A 229 0.71 7.66 -5.53
C TRP A 229 1.46 8.94 -5.15
N CYS A 230 2.57 8.85 -4.42
CA CYS A 230 3.38 10.01 -4.01
C CYS A 230 3.83 10.88 -5.19
N LYS A 231 4.12 10.28 -6.36
CA LYS A 231 4.53 11.04 -7.55
C LYS A 231 3.45 12.02 -8.04
N SER A 232 2.19 11.69 -7.78
CA SER A 232 1.03 12.53 -8.14
C SER A 232 0.59 13.49 -7.02
N PHE A 233 1.12 13.30 -5.81
CA PHE A 233 0.73 14.07 -4.64
C PHE A 233 1.21 15.52 -4.74
N LYS A 234 0.29 16.46 -4.58
CA LYS A 234 0.54 17.90 -4.67
C LYS A 234 -0.25 18.66 -3.62
N ILE A 235 0.35 19.75 -3.16
CA ILE A 235 -0.25 20.73 -2.26
C ILE A 235 -0.18 22.08 -2.95
N ASN A 236 -1.34 22.68 -3.20
CA ASN A 236 -1.43 24.02 -3.78
C ASN A 236 -2.05 24.96 -2.75
N GLN A 237 -1.43 26.11 -2.51
CA GLN A 237 -2.00 27.13 -1.66
C GLN A 237 -3.04 27.94 -2.46
N LEU A 238 -4.28 28.01 -1.97
CA LEU A 238 -5.37 28.76 -2.59
C LEU A 238 -5.61 30.12 -1.92
N GLY A 239 -5.16 30.27 -0.68
CA GLY A 239 -5.18 31.50 0.09
C GLY A 239 -4.31 31.36 1.34
N ASP A 240 -4.27 32.39 2.19
CA ASP A 240 -3.34 32.43 3.34
C ASP A 240 -3.43 31.20 4.24
N ASN A 241 -4.65 30.70 4.46
CA ASN A 241 -4.94 29.56 5.33
C ASN A 241 -5.66 28.40 4.62
N VAL A 242 -5.71 28.40 3.29
CA VAL A 242 -6.49 27.42 2.51
C VAL A 242 -5.57 26.72 1.52
N PHE A 243 -5.59 25.39 1.54
CA PHE A 243 -4.74 24.52 0.74
C PHE A 243 -5.57 23.47 0.04
N GLN A 244 -5.19 23.15 -1.19
CA GLN A 244 -5.74 22.04 -1.95
C GLN A 244 -4.72 20.92 -2.00
N ILE A 245 -5.12 19.75 -1.51
CA ILE A 245 -4.38 18.50 -1.58
C ILE A 245 -4.93 17.70 -2.75
N THR A 246 -4.06 17.24 -3.63
CA THR A 246 -4.46 16.38 -4.76
C THR A 246 -3.52 15.21 -4.95
N TYR A 247 -4.05 14.06 -5.32
CA TYR A 247 -3.26 12.90 -5.75
C TYR A 247 -4.13 11.99 -6.64
N GLN A 248 -3.49 11.06 -7.35
CA GLN A 248 -4.14 10.28 -8.40
C GLN A 248 -3.72 8.79 -8.33
N PRO A 249 -4.50 7.93 -7.65
CA PRO A 249 -4.40 6.48 -7.80
C PRO A 249 -5.03 6.04 -9.13
N GLY A 250 -4.21 5.53 -10.05
CA GLY A 250 -4.69 5.13 -11.38
C GLY A 250 -5.26 6.31 -12.17
N SER A 251 -6.54 6.25 -12.56
CA SER A 251 -7.22 7.30 -13.34
C SER A 251 -8.03 8.29 -12.49
N LYS A 252 -8.32 7.98 -11.22
CA LYS A 252 -9.16 8.82 -10.36
C LYS A 252 -8.30 9.89 -9.69
N THR A 253 -8.72 11.16 -9.78
CA THR A 253 -8.08 12.26 -9.03
C THR A 253 -8.86 12.54 -7.76
N TYR A 254 -8.16 12.55 -6.62
CA TYR A 254 -8.70 12.99 -5.35
C TYR A 254 -8.34 14.45 -5.13
N LYS A 255 -9.29 15.21 -4.59
CA LYS A 255 -9.12 16.59 -4.18
C LYS A 255 -9.65 16.73 -2.75
N ILE A 256 -8.87 17.35 -1.89
CA ILE A 256 -9.27 17.73 -0.53
C ILE A 256 -8.90 19.20 -0.34
N ILE A 257 -9.81 20.01 0.19
CA ILE A 257 -9.55 21.38 0.62
C ILE A 257 -9.35 21.37 2.14
N ILE A 258 -8.20 21.88 2.56
CA ILE A 258 -7.82 22.01 3.96
C ILE A 258 -7.72 23.47 4.32
N THR A 259 -8.49 23.87 5.32
CA THR A 259 -8.33 25.17 5.97
C THR A 259 -7.59 24.97 7.29
N ILE A 260 -6.55 25.76 7.52
CA ILE A 260 -5.81 25.76 8.79
C ILE A 260 -6.21 26.98 9.63
N LYS A 261 -5.92 26.92 10.94
CA LYS A 261 -5.98 28.07 11.83
C LYS A 261 -4.74 28.12 12.71
N LYS A 262 -4.47 29.30 13.26
CA LYS A 262 -3.45 29.48 14.30
C LYS A 262 -4.14 29.62 15.66
N GLN A 263 -3.77 28.77 16.62
CA GLN A 263 -4.30 28.75 17.97
C GLN A 263 -3.15 28.51 18.95
N ASN A 264 -3.02 29.33 19.99
CA ASN A 264 -1.97 29.21 21.01
C ASN A 264 -0.55 29.08 20.40
N ASN A 265 -0.25 29.93 19.41
CA ASN A 265 1.00 29.92 18.62
C ASN A 265 1.27 28.66 17.78
N ARG A 266 0.32 27.74 17.65
CA ARG A 266 0.45 26.54 16.83
C ARG A 266 -0.53 26.55 15.66
N TYR A 267 -0.16 25.93 14.55
CA TYR A 267 -1.07 25.71 13.43
C TYR A 267 -1.83 24.40 13.62
N LEU A 268 -3.12 24.40 13.29
CA LEU A 268 -3.99 23.23 13.32
C LEU A 268 -4.81 23.17 12.02
N ILE A 269 -5.11 21.97 11.55
CA ILE A 269 -6.14 21.75 10.52
C ILE A 269 -7.49 22.02 11.16
N ASP A 270 -8.24 22.97 10.60
CA ASP A 270 -9.50 23.44 11.18
C ASP A 270 -10.73 22.94 10.44
N LYS A 271 -10.66 22.88 9.10
CA LYS A 271 -11.76 22.39 8.26
C LYS A 271 -11.25 21.53 7.13
N ILE A 272 -12.02 20.51 6.80
CA ILE A 272 -11.78 19.58 5.70
C ILE A 272 -13.02 19.56 4.80
N SER A 273 -12.82 19.76 3.50
CA SER A 273 -13.87 19.70 2.47
C SER A 273 -13.40 18.88 1.27
N LEU A 274 -14.31 18.20 0.57
CA LEU A 274 -14.04 17.34 -0.59
C LEU A 274 -14.48 17.98 -1.90
#